data_AF-A0A8C1APZ8-F1
#
_entry.id   AF-A0A8C1APZ8-F1
#
_cell.length_a   1.000
_cell.length_b   1.000
_cell.length_c   1.000
_cell.angle_alpha   90.00
_cell.angle_beta   90.00
_cell.angle_gamma   90.00
#
_symmetry.space_group_name_H-M   'P 1'
#
loop_
_entity.id
_entity.type
_entity.pdbx_description
1 polymer ?
#
loop_
_entity_poly.entity_id
_entity_poly.type
_entity_poly.pdbx_seq_one_letter_code
_entity_poly.pdbx_strand_id
1 'polypeptide(L)'
;MNHVAQEKSYIDGGKNHVFAFPRIMPFLDLQSRLGINLDQWLLAQSGEQPQKRVARCHAFEKEWIECAHGIGQTRAKSECKLELEDFYECMHRRKTQQRLYEVRKQREKMIKEGTYTPPPHHTGSEEARP
;
A
#
# COMPACT_ATOMS: atom_id res chain seq x y z
N MET A 1 -45.98 13.32 -24.80
CA MET A 1 -47.38 12.93 -24.98
C MET A 1 -47.56 11.52 -24.48
N ASN A 2 -48.37 11.38 -23.42
CA ASN A 2 -49.16 10.21 -23.01
C ASN A 2 -48.38 9.01 -22.44
N HIS A 3 -48.77 8.32 -21.36
CA HIS A 3 -49.71 8.46 -20.23
C HIS A 3 -49.31 7.22 -19.37
N VAL A 4 -48.98 7.33 -18.07
CA VAL A 4 -49.85 7.00 -16.91
C VAL A 4 -50.50 5.59 -17.06
N ALA A 5 -50.33 4.60 -16.18
CA ALA A 5 -50.54 4.56 -14.72
C ALA A 5 -50.00 3.24 -14.12
N GLN A 6 -49.46 3.25 -12.89
CA GLN A 6 -50.03 2.65 -11.65
C GLN A 6 -50.04 1.11 -11.61
N GLU A 7 -49.88 0.39 -10.50
CA GLU A 7 -49.58 0.63 -9.08
C GLU A 7 -49.44 -0.80 -8.51
N LYS A 8 -48.58 -1.00 -7.51
CA LYS A 8 -48.93 -1.82 -6.34
C LYS A 8 -47.93 -1.53 -5.23
N SER A 9 -48.35 -0.57 -4.43
CA SER A 9 -48.07 -0.45 -3.01
C SER A 9 -48.02 -1.80 -2.29
N TYR A 10 -46.97 -2.00 -1.49
CA TYR A 10 -47.07 -2.78 -0.25
C TYR A 10 -46.40 -1.96 0.86
N ILE A 11 -47.24 -1.46 1.76
CA ILE A 11 -46.86 -0.76 2.99
C ILE A 11 -46.95 -1.78 4.11
N ASP A 12 -45.87 -1.93 4.88
CA ASP A 12 -45.89 -2.20 6.32
C ASP A 12 -44.58 -1.58 6.85
N GLY A 13 -44.57 -0.58 7.72
CA GLY A 13 -45.33 -0.54 8.97
C GLY A 13 -44.41 -0.94 10.11
N GLY A 14 -43.33 -0.18 10.35
CA GLY A 14 -42.36 -0.47 11.40
C GLY A 14 -41.51 0.75 11.75
N LYS A 15 -42.10 1.70 12.47
CA LYS A 15 -41.37 2.81 13.11
C LYS A 15 -40.43 2.25 14.18
N ASN A 16 -39.24 1.82 13.78
CA ASN A 16 -38.06 1.90 14.62
C ASN A 16 -37.35 3.19 14.20
N HIS A 17 -37.55 4.26 14.97
CA HIS A 17 -36.61 5.37 14.98
C HIS A 17 -35.29 4.81 15.53
N VAL A 18 -34.53 4.12 14.68
CA VAL A 18 -33.10 4.01 14.87
C VAL A 18 -32.64 5.45 14.73
N PHE A 19 -32.44 6.12 15.86
CA PHE A 19 -31.59 7.29 15.89
C PHE A 19 -30.24 6.81 15.40
N ALA A 20 -30.05 6.84 14.08
CA ALA A 20 -28.75 6.87 13.47
C ALA A 20 -28.16 8.21 13.89
N PHE A 21 -27.67 8.30 15.13
CA PHE A 21 -26.69 9.30 15.49
C PHE A 21 -25.52 9.03 14.55
N PRO A 22 -25.25 9.90 13.57
CA PRO A 22 -23.98 9.79 12.90
C PRO A 22 -22.97 10.13 14.01
N ARG A 23 -22.18 9.15 14.46
CA ARG A 23 -20.97 9.44 15.25
C ARG A 23 -19.97 10.12 14.33
N ILE A 24 -20.29 11.34 13.92
CA ILE A 24 -19.37 12.25 13.24
C ILE A 24 -18.39 12.63 14.35
N MET A 25 -17.22 11.99 14.37
CA MET A 25 -16.08 12.52 15.10
C MET A 25 -15.34 13.40 14.10
N PRO A 26 -15.64 14.72 14.04
CA PRO A 26 -14.92 15.61 13.15
C PRO A 26 -13.44 15.60 13.54
N PHE A 27 -12.57 15.59 12.54
CA PHE A 27 -11.14 15.75 12.77
C PHE A 27 -10.86 17.22 13.13
N LEU A 28 -10.65 17.49 14.41
CA LEU A 28 -10.24 18.81 14.92
C LEU A 28 -8.71 18.87 14.96
N ASP A 29 -8.12 19.54 13.97
CA ASP A 29 -6.67 19.73 13.89
C ASP A 29 -6.18 20.84 14.84
N LEU A 30 -6.11 20.52 16.14
CA LEU A 30 -5.55 21.41 17.16
C LEU A 30 -4.01 21.43 17.13
N GLN A 31 -3.38 20.34 16.67
CA GLN A 31 -1.93 20.18 16.64
C GLN A 31 -1.29 21.16 15.67
N SER A 32 -1.78 21.22 14.42
CA SER A 32 -1.24 22.16 13.42
C SER A 32 -1.53 23.62 13.77
N ARG A 33 -2.66 23.90 14.45
CA ARG A 33 -3.03 25.27 14.84
C ARG A 33 -2.21 25.81 16.01
N LEU A 34 -1.87 24.95 16.97
CA LEU A 34 -1.08 25.33 18.15
C LEU A 34 0.43 25.11 17.96
N GLY A 35 0.84 24.44 16.88
CA GLY A 35 2.24 24.12 16.60
C GLY A 35 2.84 23.05 17.51
N ILE A 36 2.00 22.18 18.09
CA ILE A 36 2.43 21.12 19.00
C ILE A 36 2.50 19.81 18.22
N ASN A 37 3.63 19.10 18.31
CA ASN A 37 3.81 17.78 17.70
C ASN A 37 3.65 16.68 18.76
N LEU A 38 2.46 16.08 18.85
CA LEU A 38 2.21 14.96 19.77
C LEU A 38 2.40 13.60 19.06
N ASP A 39 1.91 13.48 17.82
CA ASP A 39 1.87 12.22 17.07
C ASP A 39 2.51 12.28 15.67
N GLN A 40 2.73 13.47 15.11
CA GLN A 40 3.20 13.65 13.73
C GLN A 40 4.58 13.01 13.47
N TRP A 41 5.45 12.97 14.48
CA TRP A 41 6.77 12.35 14.41
C TRP A 41 6.74 10.84 14.12
N LEU A 42 5.61 10.17 14.37
CA LEU A 42 5.46 8.71 14.20
C LEU A 42 4.81 8.32 12.86
N LEU A 43 4.23 9.27 12.12
CA LEU A 43 3.37 8.96 10.97
C LEU A 43 4.13 8.49 9.73
N ALA A 44 5.30 9.08 9.47
CA ALA A 44 6.11 8.78 8.29
C ALA A 44 7.34 7.96 8.68
N GLN A 45 7.57 6.81 8.03
CA GLN A 45 8.81 6.05 8.26
C GLN A 45 10.02 6.76 7.63
N SER A 46 9.76 7.70 6.72
CA SER A 46 10.75 8.61 6.15
C SER A 46 11.14 9.78 7.05
N GLY A 47 10.48 9.95 8.21
CA GLY A 47 10.82 10.97 9.20
C GLY A 47 12.15 10.73 9.91
N GLU A 48 12.53 11.65 10.80
CA GLU A 48 13.75 11.51 11.59
C GLU A 48 13.62 10.34 12.59
N GLN A 49 14.48 9.35 12.45
CA GLN A 49 14.54 8.18 13.33
C GLN A 49 15.73 8.29 14.29
N PRO A 50 15.65 7.72 15.51
CA PRO A 50 16.78 7.61 16.41
C PRO A 50 17.98 6.97 15.70
N GLN A 51 19.18 7.54 15.92
CA GLN A 51 20.43 7.08 15.28
C GLN A 51 20.45 7.18 13.74
N LYS A 52 19.59 8.01 13.14
CA LYS A 52 19.49 8.20 11.68
C LYS A 52 19.31 6.88 10.92
N ARG A 53 18.62 5.91 11.55
CA ARG A 53 18.35 4.61 10.95
C ARG A 53 17.30 4.76 9.86
N VAL A 54 17.63 4.27 8.67
CA VAL A 54 16.77 4.38 7.49
C VAL A 54 15.81 3.18 7.45
N ALA A 55 14.53 3.45 7.21
CA ALA A 55 13.55 2.40 6.96
C ALA A 55 13.84 1.66 5.64
N ARG A 56 13.43 0.39 5.53
CA ARG A 56 13.69 -0.44 4.33
C ARG A 56 13.17 0.19 3.03
N CYS A 57 12.06 0.91 3.11
CA CYS A 57 11.39 1.55 1.97
C CYS A 57 11.41 3.09 2.04
N HIS A 58 12.39 3.65 2.77
CA HIS A 58 12.49 5.10 3.01
C HIS A 58 12.48 5.94 1.72
N ALA A 59 13.25 5.53 0.70
CA ALA A 59 13.34 6.26 -0.56
C ALA A 59 11.98 6.32 -1.29
N PHE A 60 11.33 5.18 -1.44
CA PHE A 60 10.02 5.09 -2.11
C PHE A 60 8.92 5.83 -1.35
N GLU A 61 8.91 5.74 -0.01
CA GLU A 61 7.94 6.49 0.81
C GLU A 61 8.16 8.00 0.67
N LYS A 62 9.41 8.45 0.68
CA LYS A 62 9.76 9.86 0.51
C LYS A 62 9.32 10.39 -0.85
N GLU A 63 9.62 9.68 -1.93
CA GLU A 63 9.19 10.07 -3.29
C GLU A 63 7.66 10.14 -3.41
N TRP A 64 6.95 9.18 -2.83
CA TRP A 64 5.49 9.19 -2.81
C TRP A 64 4.92 10.38 -2.02
N ILE A 65 5.46 10.68 -0.83
CA ILE A 65 5.02 11.83 -0.03
C ILE A 65 5.31 13.14 -0.76
N GLU A 66 6.50 13.29 -1.35
CA GLU A 66 6.88 14.48 -2.10
C GLU A 66 5.99 14.69 -3.34
N CYS A 67 5.62 13.63 -4.05
CA CYS A 67 4.68 13.71 -5.16
C CYS A 67 3.26 14.07 -4.68
N ALA A 68 2.77 13.40 -3.62
CA ALA A 68 1.39 13.56 -3.14
C ALA A 68 1.16 14.84 -2.31
N HIS A 69 2.23 15.55 -1.94
CA HIS A 69 2.15 16.75 -1.12
C HIS A 69 1.45 17.90 -1.86
N GLY A 70 0.35 18.39 -1.30
CA GLY A 70 -0.35 19.59 -1.80
C GLY A 70 -1.38 19.37 -2.93
N ILE A 71 -1.42 18.20 -3.57
CA ILE A 71 -2.37 17.92 -4.67
C ILE A 71 -3.72 17.34 -4.21
N GLY A 72 -3.79 16.88 -2.95
CA GLY A 72 -4.96 16.24 -2.33
C GLY A 72 -5.15 14.78 -2.73
N GLN A 73 -5.87 14.02 -1.90
CA GLN A 73 -5.97 12.56 -2.03
C GLN A 73 -6.58 12.10 -3.36
N THR A 74 -7.56 12.84 -3.88
CA THR A 74 -8.27 12.46 -5.11
C THR A 74 -7.35 12.46 -6.33
N ARG A 75 -6.52 13.49 -6.48
CA ARG A 75 -5.56 13.60 -7.60
C ARG A 75 -4.31 12.76 -7.38
N ALA A 76 -3.85 12.63 -6.13
CA ALA A 76 -2.69 11.79 -5.79
C ALA A 76 -2.88 10.32 -6.21
N LYS A 77 -4.11 9.81 -6.20
CA LYS A 77 -4.42 8.44 -6.65
C LYS A 77 -4.11 8.20 -8.13
N SER A 78 -4.23 9.22 -8.99
CA SER A 78 -3.99 9.10 -10.42
C SER A 78 -2.63 9.63 -10.83
N GLU A 79 -2.20 10.76 -10.27
CA GLU A 79 -0.96 11.44 -10.66
C GLU A 79 0.28 10.77 -10.05
N CYS A 80 0.22 10.38 -8.77
CA CYS A 80 1.33 9.75 -8.03
C CYS A 80 1.17 8.23 -7.92
N LYS A 81 0.54 7.62 -8.93
CA LYS A 81 0.19 6.20 -8.91
C LYS A 81 1.44 5.31 -8.96
N LEU A 82 2.45 5.72 -9.72
CA LEU A 82 3.67 4.93 -9.93
C LEU A 82 4.48 4.85 -8.63
N GLU A 83 4.70 5.98 -7.97
CA GLU A 83 5.43 6.12 -6.71
C GLU A 83 4.72 5.32 -5.61
N LEU A 84 3.38 5.36 -5.58
CA LEU A 84 2.58 4.57 -4.66
C LEU A 84 2.73 3.07 -4.94
N GLU A 85 2.67 2.63 -6.19
CA GLU A 85 2.84 1.22 -6.58
C GLU A 85 4.23 0.69 -6.22
N ASP A 86 5.28 1.49 -6.40
CA ASP A 86 6.65 1.13 -6.04
C ASP A 86 6.83 1.05 -4.52
N PHE A 87 6.23 1.98 -3.76
CA PHE A 87 6.20 1.89 -2.30
C PHE A 87 5.47 0.62 -1.82
N TYR A 88 4.31 0.29 -2.42
CA TYR A 88 3.57 -0.93 -2.10
C TYR A 88 4.35 -2.20 -2.46
N GLU A 89 5.06 -2.21 -3.60
CA GLU A 89 5.95 -3.30 -3.99
C GLU A 89 7.09 -3.45 -3.00
N CYS A 90 7.74 -2.36 -2.59
CA CYS A 90 8.84 -2.42 -1.64
C CYS A 90 8.42 -3.05 -0.29
N MET A 91 7.22 -2.69 0.20
CA MET A 91 6.68 -3.18 1.46
C MET A 91 6.27 -4.66 1.39
N HIS A 92 5.57 -5.06 0.32
CA HIS A 92 4.97 -6.40 0.23
C HIS A 92 5.78 -7.40 -0.60
N ARG A 93 6.70 -6.92 -1.46
CA ARG A 93 7.56 -7.69 -2.37
C ARG A 93 6.83 -8.69 -3.26
N ARG A 94 5.56 -8.43 -3.58
CA ARG A 94 4.71 -9.37 -4.35
C ARG A 94 5.26 -9.69 -5.73
N LYS A 95 5.62 -8.65 -6.50
CA LYS A 95 6.18 -8.80 -7.87
C LYS A 95 7.52 -9.54 -7.80
N THR A 96 8.39 -9.16 -6.86
CA THR A 96 9.67 -9.84 -6.61
C THR A 96 9.50 -11.32 -6.28
N GLN A 97 8.58 -11.67 -5.36
CA GLN A 97 8.31 -13.06 -4.98
C GLN A 97 7.77 -13.88 -6.14
N GLN A 98 6.83 -13.33 -6.92
CA GLN A 98 6.29 -13.98 -8.11
C GLN A 98 7.39 -14.29 -9.13
N ARG A 99 8.26 -13.31 -9.41
CA ARG A 99 9.41 -13.50 -10.31
C ARG A 99 10.35 -14.59 -9.81
N LEU A 100 10.69 -14.59 -8.51
CA LEU A 100 11.58 -15.61 -7.93
C LEU A 100 10.97 -17.01 -7.98
N TYR A 101 9.65 -17.12 -7.80
CA TYR A 101 8.93 -18.37 -7.93
C TYR A 101 9.01 -18.93 -9.36
N GLU A 102 8.77 -18.10 -10.36
CA GLU A 102 8.84 -18.49 -11.78
C GLU A 102 10.26 -18.92 -12.19
N VAL A 103 11.28 -18.17 -11.76
CA VAL A 103 12.69 -18.51 -11.99
C VAL A 103 13.04 -19.85 -11.34
N ARG A 104 12.59 -20.09 -10.11
CA ARG A 104 12.83 -21.36 -9.41
C ARG A 104 12.17 -22.53 -10.14
N LYS A 105 10.91 -22.36 -10.56
CA LYS A 105 10.15 -23.37 -11.31
C LYS A 105 10.86 -23.73 -12.63
N GLN A 106 11.34 -22.72 -13.36
CA GLN A 106 12.07 -22.95 -14.60
C GLN A 106 13.42 -23.64 -14.36
N ARG A 107 14.16 -23.24 -13.33
CA ARG A 107 15.41 -23.90 -12.94
C ARG A 107 15.19 -25.38 -12.61
N GLU A 108 14.18 -25.71 -11.82
CA GLU A 108 13.86 -27.10 -11.48
C GLU A 108 13.49 -27.94 -12.71
N LYS A 109 12.78 -27.35 -13.68
CA LYS A 109 12.47 -28.00 -14.95
C LYS A 109 13.75 -28.33 -15.73
N MET A 110 14.66 -27.36 -15.89
CA MET A 110 15.91 -27.57 -16.64
C MET A 110 16.87 -28.54 -15.95
N ILE A 111 16.87 -28.60 -14.61
CA ILE A 111 17.64 -29.62 -13.86
C ILE A 111 17.07 -31.02 -14.11
N LYS A 112 15.74 -31.17 -14.13
CA LYS A 112 15.08 -32.46 -14.44
C LYS A 112 15.35 -32.91 -15.88
N GLU A 113 15.43 -31.98 -16.83
CA GLU A 113 15.77 -32.24 -18.22
C GLU A 113 17.28 -32.46 -18.45
N GLY A 114 18.12 -32.19 -17.43
CA GLY A 114 19.58 -32.31 -17.52
C GLY A 114 20.26 -31.19 -18.32
N THR A 115 19.52 -30.15 -18.72
CA THR A 115 20.03 -29.05 -19.56
C THR A 115 20.73 -27.95 -18.75
N TYR A 116 20.59 -27.95 -17.42
CA TYR A 116 21.19 -26.96 -16.53
C TYR A 116 21.82 -27.59 -15.29
N THR A 117 23.09 -27.27 -15.03
CA THR A 117 23.81 -27.60 -13.80
C THR A 117 24.08 -26.32 -13.00
N PRO A 118 23.80 -26.32 -11.67
CA PRO A 118 24.04 -25.14 -10.86
C PRO A 118 25.53 -24.88 -10.65
N PRO A 119 25.95 -23.61 -10.61
CA PRO A 119 27.35 -23.26 -10.42
C PRO A 119 27.83 -23.50 -8.98
N PRO A 120 29.16 -23.63 -8.76
CA PRO A 120 29.78 -23.91 -7.46
C PRO A 120 29.33 -22.98 -6.31
N HIS A 121 29.28 -21.66 -6.53
CA HIS A 121 28.81 -20.68 -5.53
C HIS A 121 27.35 -20.87 -5.09
N HIS A 122 26.49 -21.48 -5.91
CA HIS A 122 25.12 -21.84 -5.50
C HIS A 122 25.05 -23.15 -4.71
N THR A 123 26.15 -23.91 -4.64
CA THR A 123 26.27 -25.18 -3.90
C THR A 123 27.11 -25.07 -2.63
N GLY A 124 27.71 -23.90 -2.36
CA GLY A 124 28.54 -23.67 -1.18
C GLY A 124 29.96 -24.23 -1.25
N SER A 125 30.44 -24.54 -2.46
CA SER A 125 31.80 -25.06 -2.70
C SER A 125 32.85 -23.98 -2.96
N GLU A 126 32.47 -22.70 -2.88
CA GLU A 126 33.33 -21.54 -3.09
C GLU A 126 33.36 -20.68 -1.82
N GLU A 127 34.52 -20.09 -1.51
CA GLU A 127 34.67 -19.20 -0.35
C GLU A 127 33.77 -17.95 -0.51
N ALA A 128 32.99 -17.65 0.52
CA ALA A 128 32.14 -16.46 0.52
C ALA A 128 33.00 -15.19 0.56
N ARG A 129 32.56 -14.16 -0.14
CA ARG A 129 33.14 -12.83 0.01
C ARG A 129 32.93 -12.35 1.46
N PRO A 130 33.96 -11.76 2.11
CA PRO A 130 33.85 -11.24 3.48
C PRO A 130 32.79 -10.15 3.63
#